data_AF-A0A0Q6W304-F1
#
_entry.id   AF-A0A0Q6W304-F1
#
_cell.length_a   1.000
_cell.length_b   1.000
_cell.length_c   1.000
_cell.angle_alpha   90.00
_cell.angle_beta   90.00
_cell.angle_gamma   90.00
#
_symmetry.space_group_name_H-M   'P 1'
#
loop_
_entity.id
_entity.type
_entity.pdbx_description
1 polymer ?
#
loop_
_entity_poly.entity_id
_entity_poly.type
_entity_poly.pdbx_seq_one_letter_code
_entity_poly.pdbx_strand_id
1 'polypeptide(L)'
;MKSPGEALSIKLWETVEKGGGGLLGPWQARRMGRAIAMARREEVLFVAQAEAEASALKSGQARLDYSGPTLRVCYTSERSEPTGRIEPSFSLPRAAERALGLAAADYLAAEVNQTKAIFHAESWLETQVSPVPDASVDDDWLAAWRANAGRTSAEQMQRLWGRVLAGEVAAPNTYSLRTLDFLRTLSKSEADEIAKVAPFVVEDTVPSGFGTLLNKRGISAALLMRLQVLGLLSGVGGLGMGRRYSPGAQREVEFRVCGHVVVVRWARDSLSTQSVDLNGFQLSPLGVELITLCEVQPDAEFIESFADHLANQHLEVSVCSLERGPDGRARRVNCRAVKNRLTELLDRRSDEPPEV
;
A
#
# COMPACT_ATOMS: atom_id res chain seq x y z
N MET A 1 14.03 -26.19 5.61
CA MET A 1 14.27 -24.82 6.10
C MET A 1 13.18 -23.97 5.47
N LYS A 2 12.28 -23.36 6.26
CA LYS A 2 11.16 -22.57 5.73
C LYS A 2 11.70 -21.34 5.02
N SER A 3 11.12 -20.94 3.89
CA SER A 3 11.53 -19.68 3.25
C SER A 3 11.09 -18.49 4.12
N PRO A 4 11.79 -17.34 4.06
CA PRO A 4 11.39 -16.15 4.83
C PRO A 4 9.95 -15.70 4.57
N GLY A 5 9.50 -15.77 3.30
CA GLY A 5 8.11 -15.49 2.93
C GLY A 5 7.11 -16.48 3.53
N GLU A 6 7.45 -17.78 3.59
CA GLU A 6 6.60 -18.80 4.23
C GLU A 6 6.40 -18.53 5.72
N ALA A 7 7.43 -18.05 6.42
CA ALA A 7 7.35 -17.71 7.83
C ALA A 7 6.43 -16.49 8.08
N LEU A 8 6.47 -15.48 7.20
CA LEU A 8 5.56 -14.34 7.24
C LEU A 8 4.11 -14.76 6.94
N SER A 9 3.88 -15.65 5.98
CA SER A 9 2.55 -16.18 5.69
C SER A 9 1.97 -16.95 6.89
N ILE A 10 2.77 -17.74 7.59
CA ILE A 10 2.32 -18.40 8.83
C ILE A 10 1.88 -17.37 9.87
N LYS A 11 2.69 -16.32 10.10
CA LYS A 11 2.35 -15.25 11.04
C LYS A 11 1.07 -14.50 10.63
N LEU A 12 0.85 -14.27 9.34
CA LEU A 12 -0.38 -13.69 8.83
C LEU A 12 -1.61 -14.52 9.27
N TRP A 13 -1.57 -15.83 9.06
CA TRP A 13 -2.67 -16.72 9.44
C TRP A 13 -2.91 -16.74 10.95
N GLU A 14 -1.84 -16.82 11.76
CA GLU A 14 -1.95 -16.71 13.22
C GLU A 14 -2.55 -15.37 13.67
N THR A 15 -2.25 -14.28 12.96
CA THR A 15 -2.78 -12.94 13.25
C THR A 15 -4.28 -12.89 12.95
N VAL A 16 -4.70 -13.40 11.80
CA VAL A 16 -6.11 -13.36 11.38
C VAL A 16 -6.98 -14.31 12.22
N GLU A 17 -6.46 -15.44 12.70
CA GLU A 17 -7.21 -16.35 13.57
C GLU A 17 -7.48 -15.80 14.96
N LYS A 18 -6.53 -15.04 15.55
CA LYS A 18 -6.67 -14.45 16.89
C LYS A 18 -7.88 -13.51 17.01
N GLY A 19 -8.17 -12.74 15.96
CA GLY A 19 -9.26 -11.77 15.98
C GLY A 19 -10.64 -12.33 15.61
N GLY A 20 -10.86 -13.63 15.83
CA GLY A 20 -12.08 -14.35 15.48
C GLY A 20 -11.85 -15.18 14.22
N GLY A 21 -11.70 -16.50 14.39
CA GLY A 21 -11.57 -17.47 13.31
C GLY A 21 -12.88 -17.58 12.53
N GLY A 22 -13.14 -16.61 11.65
CA GLY A 22 -14.29 -16.54 10.76
C GLY A 22 -14.34 -17.71 9.78
N LEU A 23 -14.70 -17.47 8.53
CA LEU A 23 -14.79 -18.49 7.48
C LEU A 23 -13.50 -19.35 7.36
N LEU A 24 -12.38 -18.83 7.86
CA LEU A 24 -11.02 -19.35 7.71
C LEU A 24 -10.46 -20.14 8.90
N GLY A 25 -11.11 -20.18 10.07
CA GLY A 25 -10.56 -20.86 11.26
C GLY A 25 -10.19 -22.36 11.08
N PRO A 26 -10.94 -23.16 10.29
CA PRO A 26 -10.56 -24.55 9.99
C PRO A 26 -9.41 -24.73 8.97
N TRP A 27 -8.91 -23.65 8.35
CA TRP A 27 -8.10 -23.75 7.12
C TRP A 27 -6.59 -23.82 7.38
N GLN A 28 -6.04 -23.16 8.40
CA GLN A 28 -4.61 -23.26 8.73
C GLN A 28 -4.21 -24.70 9.05
N ALA A 29 -5.05 -25.43 9.81
CA ALA A 29 -4.86 -26.84 10.12
C ALA A 29 -4.93 -27.75 8.86
N ARG A 30 -5.82 -27.43 7.90
CA ARG A 30 -5.95 -28.19 6.64
C ARG A 30 -4.75 -27.99 5.71
N ARG A 31 -4.20 -26.77 5.65
CA ARG A 31 -3.01 -26.44 4.86
C ARG A 31 -1.75 -27.14 5.35
N MET A 32 -1.57 -27.25 6.67
CA MET A 32 -0.42 -27.94 7.24
C MET A 32 -0.43 -29.47 7.01
N GLY A 33 -1.60 -30.06 6.73
CA GLY A 33 -1.76 -31.51 6.53
C GLY A 33 -1.95 -31.99 5.08
N ARG A 34 -2.11 -31.09 4.10
CA ARG A 34 -2.45 -31.44 2.69
C ARG A 34 -1.41 -30.93 1.70
N ALA A 35 -1.43 -31.46 0.48
CA ALA A 35 -0.68 -30.89 -0.63
C ALA A 35 -1.17 -29.47 -0.97
N ILE A 36 -0.26 -28.51 -1.14
CA ILE A 36 -0.56 -27.08 -1.34
C ILE A 36 -1.55 -26.85 -2.50
N ALA A 37 -1.39 -27.56 -3.62
CA ALA A 37 -2.26 -27.40 -4.79
C ALA A 37 -3.72 -27.86 -4.51
N MET A 38 -3.88 -28.91 -3.70
CA MET A 38 -5.21 -29.39 -3.30
C MET A 38 -5.88 -28.40 -2.34
N ALA A 39 -5.13 -27.87 -1.37
CA ALA A 39 -5.61 -26.85 -0.45
C ALA A 39 -6.07 -25.59 -1.20
N ARG A 40 -5.26 -25.09 -2.15
CA ARG A 40 -5.62 -23.93 -2.99
C ARG A 40 -6.89 -24.15 -3.81
N ARG A 41 -7.09 -25.36 -4.36
CA ARG A 41 -8.33 -25.67 -5.12
C ARG A 41 -9.57 -25.63 -4.22
N GLU A 42 -9.47 -26.18 -3.01
CA GLU A 42 -10.58 -26.19 -2.06
C GLU A 42 -10.90 -24.78 -1.53
N GLU A 43 -9.87 -23.96 -1.30
CA GLU A 43 -10.01 -22.54 -0.93
C GLU A 43 -10.86 -21.78 -1.95
N VAL A 44 -10.52 -21.91 -3.23
CA VAL A 44 -11.25 -21.25 -4.33
C VAL A 44 -12.70 -21.72 -4.40
N LEU A 45 -12.94 -23.04 -4.29
CA LEU A 45 -14.29 -23.60 -4.33
C LEU A 45 -15.16 -23.12 -3.17
N PHE A 46 -14.58 -23.04 -1.98
CA PHE A 46 -15.29 -22.62 -0.79
C PHE A 46 -15.68 -21.13 -0.81
N VAL A 47 -14.75 -20.27 -1.24
CA VAL A 47 -15.06 -18.84 -1.46
C VAL A 47 -16.15 -18.68 -2.53
N ALA A 48 -16.05 -19.40 -3.64
CA ALA A 48 -17.05 -19.37 -4.70
C ALA A 48 -18.44 -19.85 -4.22
N GLN A 49 -18.47 -20.87 -3.37
CA GLN A 49 -19.72 -21.35 -2.77
C GLN A 49 -20.33 -20.31 -1.84
N ALA A 50 -19.55 -19.70 -0.94
CA ALA A 50 -20.02 -18.66 -0.03
C ALA A 50 -20.56 -17.43 -0.79
N GLU A 51 -19.93 -17.06 -1.91
CA GLU A 51 -20.40 -16.00 -2.81
C GLU A 51 -21.74 -16.33 -3.47
N ALA A 52 -21.89 -17.57 -3.96
CA ALA A 52 -23.13 -18.02 -4.56
C ALA A 52 -24.28 -18.02 -3.54
N GLU A 53 -24.03 -18.50 -2.32
CA GLU A 53 -25.00 -18.52 -1.22
C GLU A 53 -25.40 -17.09 -0.80
N ALA A 54 -24.44 -16.18 -0.62
CA ALA A 54 -24.71 -14.78 -0.31
C ALA A 54 -25.55 -14.10 -1.41
N SER A 55 -25.23 -14.37 -2.68
CA SER A 55 -25.97 -13.82 -3.82
C SER A 55 -27.39 -14.38 -3.91
N ALA A 56 -27.57 -15.68 -3.66
CA ALA A 56 -28.88 -16.34 -3.67
C ALA A 56 -29.79 -15.85 -2.54
N LEU A 57 -29.24 -15.61 -1.35
CA LEU A 57 -29.97 -14.99 -0.24
C LEU A 57 -30.38 -13.55 -0.56
N LYS A 58 -29.49 -12.74 -1.17
CA LYS A 58 -29.78 -11.36 -1.59
C LYS A 58 -30.86 -11.28 -2.66
N SER A 59 -30.81 -12.18 -3.64
CA SER A 59 -31.78 -12.23 -4.74
C SER A 59 -33.13 -12.85 -4.33
N GLY A 60 -33.19 -13.49 -3.16
CA GLY A 60 -34.37 -14.23 -2.67
C GLY A 60 -34.57 -15.60 -3.31
N GLN A 61 -33.55 -16.11 -4.02
CA GLN A 61 -33.51 -17.46 -4.59
C GLN A 61 -33.12 -18.53 -3.55
N ALA A 62 -32.66 -18.11 -2.38
CA ALA A 62 -32.43 -18.97 -1.24
C ALA A 62 -33.00 -18.34 0.04
N ARG A 63 -33.23 -19.20 1.04
CA ARG A 63 -33.68 -18.82 2.39
C ARG A 63 -32.88 -19.58 3.43
N LEU A 64 -32.92 -19.08 4.66
CA LEU A 64 -32.29 -19.74 5.79
C LEU A 64 -33.27 -20.74 6.40
N ASP A 65 -32.83 -21.99 6.53
CA ASP A 65 -33.54 -23.04 7.23
C ASP A 65 -32.98 -23.18 8.65
N TYR A 66 -33.89 -23.09 9.62
CA TYR A 66 -33.64 -23.17 11.05
C TYR A 66 -34.27 -24.42 11.70
N SER A 67 -34.80 -25.34 10.89
CA SER A 67 -35.49 -26.54 11.38
C SER A 67 -34.55 -27.56 12.03
N GLY A 68 -33.26 -27.51 11.72
CA GLY A 68 -32.23 -28.42 12.22
C GLY A 68 -31.30 -27.80 13.28
N PRO A 69 -30.39 -28.61 13.85
CA PRO A 69 -29.37 -28.14 14.79
C PRO A 69 -28.30 -27.25 14.14
N THR A 70 -28.26 -27.21 12.80
CA THR A 70 -27.37 -26.35 12.03
C THR A 70 -28.17 -25.47 11.08
N LEU A 71 -27.74 -24.22 10.95
CA LEU A 71 -28.32 -23.24 10.04
C LEU A 71 -27.92 -23.59 8.61
N ARG A 72 -28.90 -23.66 7.69
CA ARG A 72 -28.67 -24.09 6.30
C ARG A 72 -29.19 -23.06 5.31
N VAL A 73 -28.52 -22.94 4.17
CA VAL A 73 -29.01 -22.18 3.01
C VAL A 73 -29.80 -23.14 2.12
N CYS A 74 -31.09 -22.89 1.95
CA CYS A 74 -31.98 -23.71 1.14
C CYS A 74 -32.42 -22.93 -0.10
N TYR A 75 -32.15 -23.48 -1.28
CA TYR A 75 -32.59 -22.90 -2.55
C TYR A 75 -34.09 -23.10 -2.72
N THR A 76 -34.81 -22.02 -3.00
CA THR A 76 -36.25 -22.07 -3.22
C THR A 76 -36.53 -22.68 -4.59
N SER A 77 -37.10 -23.88 -4.63
CA SER A 77 -37.60 -24.53 -5.85
C SER A 77 -38.92 -23.92 -6.35
N GLU A 78 -39.64 -23.22 -5.47
CA GLU A 78 -40.98 -22.70 -5.74
C GLU A 78 -40.94 -21.21 -6.09
N ARG A 79 -41.28 -20.88 -7.33
CA ARG A 79 -41.82 -19.55 -7.64
C ARG A 79 -43.08 -19.40 -6.82
N SER A 80 -43.11 -18.42 -5.91
CA SER A 80 -44.32 -18.03 -5.18
C SER A 80 -45.51 -18.06 -6.14
N GLU A 81 -46.49 -18.93 -5.89
CA GLU A 81 -47.70 -18.91 -6.72
C GLU A 81 -48.31 -17.50 -6.66
N PRO A 82 -48.70 -16.93 -7.81
CA PRO A 82 -49.34 -15.62 -7.81
C PRO A 82 -50.64 -15.76 -7.03
N THR A 83 -50.67 -15.23 -5.80
CA THR A 83 -51.81 -15.31 -4.86
C THR A 83 -53.10 -14.61 -5.36
N GLY A 84 -53.23 -14.32 -6.65
CA GLY A 84 -54.33 -13.55 -7.24
C GLY A 84 -54.40 -12.08 -6.80
N ARG A 85 -53.67 -11.69 -5.74
CA ARG A 85 -53.54 -10.32 -5.28
C ARG A 85 -52.57 -9.53 -6.15
N ILE A 86 -53.08 -8.46 -6.74
CA ILE A 86 -52.33 -7.51 -7.57
C ILE A 86 -51.53 -6.52 -6.69
N GLU A 87 -51.98 -6.31 -5.44
CA GLU A 87 -51.39 -5.33 -4.52
C GLU A 87 -50.23 -5.90 -3.69
N PRO A 88 -49.14 -5.14 -3.49
CA PRO A 88 -48.08 -5.53 -2.58
C PRO A 88 -48.62 -5.63 -1.15
N SER A 89 -48.56 -6.82 -0.56
CA SER A 89 -48.97 -7.05 0.83
C SER A 89 -47.74 -7.11 1.75
N PHE A 90 -47.74 -6.28 2.80
CA PHE A 90 -46.74 -6.36 3.85
C PHE A 90 -47.11 -7.47 4.84
N SER A 91 -46.14 -8.34 5.15
CA SER A 91 -46.29 -9.41 6.13
C SER A 91 -45.08 -9.35 7.05
N LEU A 92 -45.31 -9.05 8.34
CA LEU A 92 -44.24 -8.92 9.32
C LEU A 92 -43.38 -10.21 9.43
N PRO A 93 -43.95 -11.43 9.45
CA PRO A 93 -43.14 -12.66 9.43
C PRO A 93 -42.26 -12.79 8.19
N ARG A 94 -42.79 -12.52 6.99
CA ARG A 94 -42.01 -12.57 5.74
C ARG A 94 -40.95 -11.49 5.68
N ALA A 95 -41.24 -10.30 6.21
CA ALA A 95 -40.28 -9.21 6.31
C ALA A 95 -39.13 -9.57 7.26
N ALA A 96 -39.43 -10.19 8.41
CA ALA A 96 -38.42 -10.67 9.36
C ALA A 96 -37.54 -11.79 8.78
N GLU A 97 -38.15 -12.79 8.13
CA GLU A 97 -37.42 -13.86 7.43
C GLU A 97 -36.46 -13.30 6.36
N ARG A 98 -36.94 -12.34 5.56
CA ARG A 98 -36.12 -11.66 4.56
C ARG A 98 -35.01 -10.81 5.18
N ALA A 99 -35.28 -10.11 6.28
CA ALA A 99 -34.27 -9.33 6.98
C ALA A 99 -33.14 -10.21 7.54
N LEU A 100 -33.48 -11.37 8.12
CA LEU A 100 -32.49 -12.36 8.57
C LEU A 100 -31.67 -12.92 7.40
N GLY A 101 -32.33 -13.24 6.28
CA GLY A 101 -31.65 -13.68 5.06
C GLY A 101 -30.66 -12.65 4.52
N LEU A 102 -31.06 -11.37 4.48
CA LEU A 102 -30.18 -10.27 4.06
C LEU A 102 -29.01 -10.08 5.03
N ALA A 103 -29.25 -10.12 6.34
CA ALA A 103 -28.20 -10.01 7.34
C ALA A 103 -27.15 -11.14 7.21
N ALA A 104 -27.59 -12.38 7.02
CA ALA A 104 -26.69 -13.49 6.77
C ALA A 104 -25.92 -13.32 5.45
N ALA A 105 -26.58 -12.84 4.40
CA ALA A 105 -25.94 -12.59 3.12
C ALA A 105 -24.87 -11.49 3.18
N ASP A 106 -25.13 -10.42 3.94
CA ASP A 106 -24.15 -9.36 4.15
C ASP A 106 -22.96 -9.82 4.99
N TYR A 107 -23.20 -10.66 6.01
CA TYR A 107 -22.15 -11.30 6.78
C TYR A 107 -21.27 -12.22 5.91
N LEU A 108 -21.88 -13.13 5.13
CA LEU A 108 -21.16 -14.02 4.22
C LEU A 108 -20.36 -13.24 3.17
N ALA A 109 -20.94 -12.20 2.58
CA ALA A 109 -20.23 -11.35 1.64
C ALA A 109 -19.03 -10.64 2.27
N ALA A 110 -19.15 -10.20 3.53
CA ALA A 110 -18.04 -9.58 4.25
C ALA A 110 -16.90 -10.57 4.52
N GLU A 111 -17.21 -11.79 4.97
CA GLU A 111 -16.22 -12.86 5.19
C GLU A 111 -15.49 -13.25 3.89
N VAL A 112 -16.21 -13.34 2.77
CA VAL A 112 -15.64 -13.54 1.44
C VAL A 112 -14.65 -12.43 1.09
N ASN A 113 -15.08 -11.17 1.23
CA ASN A 113 -14.26 -10.02 0.85
C ASN A 113 -12.98 -9.95 1.70
N GLN A 114 -13.07 -10.21 3.01
CA GLN A 114 -11.91 -10.31 3.91
C GLN A 114 -10.98 -11.44 3.46
N THR A 115 -11.53 -12.62 3.14
CA THR A 115 -10.76 -13.78 2.69
C THR A 115 -9.95 -13.47 1.43
N LYS A 116 -10.57 -12.81 0.44
CA LYS A 116 -9.86 -12.38 -0.78
C LYS A 116 -8.72 -11.41 -0.48
N ALA A 117 -8.94 -10.45 0.41
CA ALA A 117 -7.87 -9.53 0.85
C ALA A 117 -6.73 -10.27 1.56
N ILE A 118 -7.03 -11.28 2.38
CA ILE A 118 -6.02 -12.13 3.04
C ILE A 118 -5.19 -12.91 2.02
N PHE A 119 -5.82 -13.48 0.99
CA PHE A 119 -5.09 -14.16 -0.08
C PHE A 119 -4.15 -13.21 -0.83
N HIS A 120 -4.57 -11.96 -1.05
CA HIS A 120 -3.68 -10.94 -1.60
C HIS A 120 -2.53 -10.59 -0.65
N ALA A 121 -2.79 -10.51 0.65
CA ALA A 121 -1.75 -10.28 1.66
C ALA A 121 -0.71 -11.41 1.67
N GLU A 122 -1.18 -12.65 1.68
CA GLU A 122 -0.33 -13.84 1.61
C GLU A 122 0.52 -13.85 0.35
N SER A 123 -0.09 -13.68 -0.83
CA SER A 123 0.64 -13.66 -2.10
C SER A 123 1.71 -12.57 -2.12
N TRP A 124 1.45 -11.42 -1.48
CA TRP A 124 2.45 -10.37 -1.35
C TRP A 124 3.59 -10.80 -0.41
N LEU A 125 3.29 -11.37 0.76
CA LEU A 125 4.29 -11.85 1.72
C LEU A 125 5.15 -13.00 1.19
N GLU A 126 4.60 -13.88 0.34
CA GLU A 126 5.35 -14.95 -0.33
C GLU A 126 6.51 -14.40 -1.18
N THR A 127 6.37 -13.18 -1.71
CA THR A 127 7.44 -12.50 -2.48
C THR A 127 8.44 -11.74 -1.61
N GLN A 128 8.13 -11.58 -0.32
CA GLN A 128 8.98 -10.82 0.60
C GLN A 128 10.08 -11.69 1.19
N VAL A 129 11.24 -11.06 1.33
CA VAL A 129 12.37 -11.60 2.08
C VAL A 129 12.57 -10.66 3.25
N SER A 130 11.90 -10.93 4.37
CA SER A 130 12.09 -10.15 5.60
C SER A 130 11.97 -11.04 6.83
N PRO A 131 12.68 -10.69 7.91
CA PRO A 131 12.53 -11.40 9.17
C PRO A 131 11.10 -11.23 9.67
N VAL A 132 10.58 -12.29 10.30
CA VAL A 132 9.29 -12.23 10.98
C VAL A 132 9.44 -11.36 12.23
N PRO A 133 8.64 -10.29 12.41
CA PRO A 133 8.76 -9.46 13.60
C PRO A 133 8.23 -10.20 14.83
N ASP A 134 8.77 -9.88 16.01
CA ASP A 134 8.27 -10.44 17.27
C ASP A 134 6.97 -9.78 17.74
N ALA A 135 6.78 -8.49 17.42
CA ALA A 135 5.57 -7.74 17.78
C ALA A 135 4.33 -8.26 17.05
N SER A 136 3.18 -8.27 17.72
CA SER A 136 1.88 -8.60 17.12
C SER A 136 1.21 -7.36 16.51
N VAL A 137 0.31 -7.60 15.57
CA VAL A 137 -0.63 -6.57 15.10
C VAL A 137 -1.60 -6.24 16.24
N ASP A 138 -1.98 -4.97 16.35
CA ASP A 138 -2.95 -4.49 17.33
C ASP A 138 -4.37 -5.04 17.04
N ASP A 139 -5.08 -5.47 18.08
CA ASP A 139 -6.38 -6.13 17.93
C ASP A 139 -7.48 -5.17 17.45
N ASP A 140 -7.48 -3.92 17.92
CA ASP A 140 -8.44 -2.90 17.52
C ASP A 140 -8.19 -2.47 16.07
N TRP A 141 -6.91 -2.35 15.69
CA TRP A 141 -6.51 -2.14 14.30
C TRP A 141 -6.99 -3.27 13.39
N LEU A 142 -6.81 -4.52 13.81
CA LEU A 142 -7.20 -5.68 13.01
C LEU A 142 -8.72 -5.77 12.87
N ALA A 143 -9.47 -5.42 13.92
CA ALA A 143 -10.93 -5.32 13.86
C ALA A 143 -11.39 -4.22 12.87
N ALA A 144 -10.76 -3.04 12.89
CA ALA A 144 -11.05 -1.97 11.94
C ALA A 144 -10.71 -2.38 10.50
N TRP A 145 -9.56 -3.04 10.28
CA TRP A 145 -9.19 -3.58 8.98
C TRP A 145 -10.23 -4.59 8.47
N ARG A 146 -10.68 -5.55 9.29
CA ARG A 146 -11.70 -6.54 8.90
C ARG A 146 -13.02 -5.87 8.48
N ALA A 147 -13.47 -4.88 9.24
CA ALA A 147 -14.70 -4.16 8.95
C ALA A 147 -14.61 -3.42 7.59
N ASN A 148 -13.46 -2.81 7.30
CA ASN A 148 -13.25 -2.06 6.07
C ASN A 148 -13.03 -2.96 4.85
N ALA A 149 -12.21 -4.01 4.98
CA ALA A 149 -11.97 -4.99 3.94
C ALA A 149 -13.26 -5.77 3.60
N GLY A 150 -14.06 -6.15 4.62
CA GLY A 150 -15.32 -6.86 4.43
C GLY A 150 -16.37 -6.09 3.64
N ARG A 151 -16.34 -4.76 3.68
CA ARG A 151 -17.26 -3.89 2.92
C ARG A 151 -16.81 -3.64 1.48
N THR A 152 -15.67 -4.21 1.06
CA THR A 152 -15.03 -3.90 -0.22
C THR A 152 -15.10 -5.10 -1.16
N SER A 153 -15.90 -5.00 -2.23
CA SER A 153 -16.02 -6.04 -3.26
C SER A 153 -15.16 -5.80 -4.51
N ALA A 154 -14.65 -4.58 -4.71
CA ALA A 154 -13.81 -4.26 -5.85
C ALA A 154 -12.42 -4.91 -5.72
N GLU A 155 -12.04 -5.72 -6.69
CA GLU A 155 -10.79 -6.50 -6.65
C GLU A 155 -9.54 -5.64 -6.42
N GLN A 156 -9.46 -4.48 -7.08
CA GLN A 156 -8.34 -3.54 -6.91
C GLN A 156 -8.21 -3.05 -5.47
N MET A 157 -9.34 -2.75 -4.81
CA MET A 157 -9.35 -2.35 -3.42
C MET A 157 -9.10 -3.53 -2.47
N GLN A 158 -9.54 -4.75 -2.81
CA GLN A 158 -9.18 -5.96 -2.06
C GLN A 158 -7.67 -6.22 -2.08
N ARG A 159 -7.01 -6.00 -3.23
CA ARG A 159 -5.54 -6.05 -3.33
C ARG A 159 -4.88 -4.99 -2.45
N LEU A 160 -5.40 -3.76 -2.46
CA LEU A 160 -4.91 -2.68 -1.59
C LEU A 160 -5.05 -3.04 -0.11
N TRP A 161 -6.22 -3.53 0.32
CA TRP A 161 -6.43 -4.00 1.69
C TRP A 161 -5.53 -5.16 2.08
N GLY A 162 -5.24 -6.06 1.13
CA GLY A 162 -4.27 -7.13 1.31
C GLY A 162 -2.85 -6.60 1.53
N ARG A 163 -2.41 -5.59 0.77
CA ARG A 163 -1.11 -4.93 0.96
C ARG A 163 -1.01 -4.20 2.30
N VAL A 164 -2.08 -3.53 2.72
CA VAL A 164 -2.15 -2.89 4.05
C VAL A 164 -1.96 -3.93 5.15
N LEU A 165 -2.70 -5.04 5.10
CA LEU A 165 -2.54 -6.13 6.09
C LEU A 165 -1.14 -6.74 6.06
N ALA A 166 -0.60 -6.99 4.88
CA ALA A 166 0.72 -7.57 4.73
C ALA A 166 1.82 -6.67 5.29
N GLY A 167 1.75 -5.36 5.03
CA GLY A 167 2.70 -4.40 5.59
C GLY A 167 2.60 -4.32 7.11
N GLU A 168 1.39 -4.36 7.68
CA GLU A 168 1.18 -4.37 9.14
C GLU A 168 1.70 -5.67 9.79
N VAL A 169 1.52 -6.82 9.15
CA VAL A 169 2.07 -8.11 9.63
C VAL A 169 3.60 -8.14 9.55
N ALA A 170 4.18 -7.58 8.49
CA ALA A 170 5.62 -7.52 8.27
C ALA A 170 6.32 -6.43 9.09
N ALA A 171 5.60 -5.40 9.51
CA ALA A 171 6.08 -4.32 10.36
C ALA A 171 4.89 -3.71 11.13
N PRO A 172 4.59 -4.21 12.35
CA PRO A 172 3.49 -3.66 13.15
C PRO A 172 3.67 -2.17 13.48
N ASN A 173 2.55 -1.45 13.59
CA ASN A 173 2.44 0.01 13.69
C ASN A 173 2.90 0.77 12.44
N THR A 174 2.80 0.16 11.25
CA THR A 174 3.13 0.86 9.98
C THR A 174 1.96 1.70 9.51
N TYR A 175 0.73 1.19 9.63
CA TYR A 175 -0.47 1.89 9.17
C TYR A 175 -1.36 2.26 10.35
N SER A 176 -1.72 3.53 10.47
CA SER A 176 -2.62 4.02 11.49
C SER A 176 -4.09 3.71 11.17
N LEU A 177 -4.95 3.74 12.20
CA LEU A 177 -6.42 3.70 12.00
C LEU A 177 -6.90 4.80 11.06
N ARG A 178 -6.24 5.97 11.10
CA ARG A 178 -6.53 7.11 10.21
C ARG A 178 -6.28 6.74 8.74
N THR A 179 -5.25 5.95 8.45
CA THR A 179 -4.98 5.44 7.10
C THR A 179 -6.07 4.48 6.65
N LEU A 180 -6.55 3.59 7.52
CA LEU A 180 -7.68 2.70 7.18
C LEU A 180 -8.94 3.51 6.85
N ASP A 181 -9.28 4.51 7.67
CA ASP A 181 -10.44 5.36 7.42
C ASP A 181 -10.33 6.15 6.12
N PHE A 182 -9.15 6.70 5.83
CA PHE A 182 -8.89 7.42 4.59
C PHE A 182 -9.07 6.51 3.36
N LEU A 183 -8.48 5.31 3.39
CA LEU A 183 -8.57 4.35 2.28
C LEU A 183 -10.00 3.91 1.99
N ARG A 184 -10.85 3.77 3.02
CA ARG A 184 -12.27 3.42 2.83
C ARG A 184 -13.04 4.48 2.05
N THR A 185 -12.66 5.75 2.18
CA THR A 185 -13.34 6.87 1.52
C THR A 185 -12.64 7.35 0.25
N LEU A 186 -11.49 6.76 -0.09
CA LEU A 186 -10.65 7.19 -1.20
C LEU A 186 -11.34 6.97 -2.54
N SER A 187 -11.49 8.05 -3.32
CA SER A 187 -11.97 7.96 -4.69
C SER A 187 -10.84 7.57 -5.66
N LYS A 188 -11.21 7.03 -6.83
CA LYS A 188 -10.25 6.72 -7.88
C LYS A 188 -9.46 7.95 -8.34
N SER A 189 -10.11 9.11 -8.47
CA SER A 189 -9.45 10.35 -8.86
C SER A 189 -8.39 10.78 -7.84
N GLU A 190 -8.69 10.69 -6.55
CA GLU A 190 -7.73 11.01 -5.49
C GLU A 190 -6.56 10.01 -5.49
N ALA A 191 -6.84 8.72 -5.68
CA ALA A 191 -5.80 7.70 -5.82
C ALA A 191 -4.84 7.99 -7.00
N ASP A 192 -5.38 8.37 -8.16
CA ASP A 192 -4.60 8.74 -9.35
C ASP A 192 -3.75 10.00 -9.08
N GLU A 193 -4.28 10.96 -8.34
CA GLU A 193 -3.58 12.18 -7.92
C GLU A 193 -2.40 11.88 -6.97
N ILE A 194 -2.61 11.00 -5.99
CA ILE A 194 -1.56 10.53 -5.06
C ILE A 194 -0.46 9.79 -5.84
N ALA A 195 -0.85 8.83 -6.68
CA ALA A 195 0.08 8.03 -7.48
C ALA A 195 0.90 8.91 -8.43
N LYS A 196 0.32 9.99 -8.96
CA LYS A 196 1.04 10.93 -9.83
C LYS A 196 2.17 11.66 -9.09
N VAL A 197 2.01 11.99 -7.82
CA VAL A 197 3.03 12.70 -7.03
C VAL A 197 4.09 11.77 -6.46
N ALA A 198 3.75 10.50 -6.22
CA ALA A 198 4.63 9.55 -5.55
C ALA A 198 6.05 9.38 -6.13
N PRO A 199 6.27 9.34 -7.47
CA PRO A 199 7.61 9.25 -8.05
C PRO A 199 8.55 10.43 -7.73
N PHE A 200 7.98 11.56 -7.29
CA PHE A 200 8.70 12.82 -7.11
C PHE A 200 8.96 13.16 -5.63
N VAL A 201 8.59 12.26 -4.72
CA VAL A 201 8.88 12.42 -3.30
C VAL A 201 10.32 11.99 -3.01
N VAL A 202 11.05 12.90 -2.37
CA VAL A 202 12.39 12.70 -1.84
C VAL A 202 12.30 12.63 -0.32
N GLU A 203 12.65 11.48 0.26
CA GLU A 203 12.35 11.11 1.64
C GLU A 203 10.84 11.21 1.91
N ASP A 204 10.40 12.36 2.41
CA ASP A 204 9.02 12.70 2.71
C ASP A 204 8.64 14.09 2.19
N THR A 205 9.38 14.60 1.21
CA THR A 205 9.22 15.97 0.69
C THR A 205 9.05 15.94 -0.82
N VAL A 206 8.06 16.65 -1.35
CA VAL A 206 7.95 16.99 -2.77
C VAL A 206 8.78 18.26 -3.02
N PRO A 207 9.94 18.20 -3.69
CA PRO A 207 10.87 19.34 -3.74
C PRO A 207 10.33 20.49 -4.60
N SER A 208 10.24 21.70 -4.04
CA SER A 208 9.64 22.86 -4.72
C SER A 208 10.52 23.44 -5.82
N GLY A 209 11.83 23.19 -5.76
CA GLY A 209 12.81 23.63 -6.78
C GLY A 209 12.61 23.02 -8.17
N PHE A 210 11.72 22.03 -8.32
CA PHE A 210 11.52 21.27 -9.56
C PHE A 210 10.18 21.60 -10.24
N GLY A 211 9.58 22.75 -9.92
CA GLY A 211 8.24 23.13 -10.40
C GLY A 211 8.04 23.04 -11.93
N THR A 212 9.07 23.30 -12.74
CA THR A 212 8.97 23.17 -14.21
C THR A 212 8.82 21.71 -14.65
N LEU A 213 9.62 20.81 -14.08
CA LEU A 213 9.55 19.36 -14.35
C LEU A 213 8.26 18.76 -13.79
N LEU A 214 7.88 19.13 -12.57
CA LEU A 214 6.62 18.72 -11.94
C LEU A 214 5.42 19.14 -12.80
N ASN A 215 5.37 20.39 -13.28
CA ASN A 215 4.28 20.86 -14.15
C ASN A 215 4.25 20.09 -15.48
N LYS A 216 5.39 19.78 -16.10
CA LYS A 216 5.46 18.93 -17.31
C LYS A 216 4.85 17.54 -17.08
N ARG A 217 4.90 17.03 -15.86
CA ARG A 217 4.29 15.75 -15.43
C ARG A 217 2.85 15.90 -14.93
N GLY A 218 2.27 17.09 -15.07
CA GLY A 218 0.90 17.39 -14.67
C GLY A 218 0.72 17.60 -13.16
N ILE A 219 1.80 17.81 -12.41
CA ILE A 219 1.77 18.15 -10.99
C ILE A 219 1.73 19.67 -10.88
N SER A 220 0.51 20.21 -10.84
CA SER A 220 0.27 21.64 -10.73
C SER A 220 0.18 22.10 -9.27
N ALA A 221 0.32 23.41 -9.04
CA ALA A 221 0.07 24.00 -7.72
C ALA A 221 -1.35 23.69 -7.21
N ALA A 222 -2.35 23.65 -8.12
CA ALA A 222 -3.72 23.28 -7.77
C ALA A 222 -3.84 21.83 -7.31
N LEU A 223 -3.09 20.90 -7.93
CA LEU A 223 -3.03 19.51 -7.49
C LEU A 223 -2.43 19.42 -6.08
N LEU A 224 -1.28 20.07 -5.85
CA LEU A 224 -0.61 20.05 -4.55
C LEU A 224 -1.49 20.64 -3.44
N MET A 225 -2.25 21.70 -3.74
CA MET A 225 -3.23 22.28 -2.81
C MET A 225 -4.36 21.29 -2.47
N ARG A 226 -4.87 20.54 -3.46
CA ARG A 226 -5.85 19.48 -3.19
C ARG A 226 -5.28 18.40 -2.28
N LEU A 227 -4.04 17.93 -2.53
CA LEU A 227 -3.39 16.96 -1.67
C LEU A 227 -3.15 17.49 -0.24
N GLN A 228 -2.92 18.80 -0.07
CA GLN A 228 -2.89 19.41 1.27
C GLN A 228 -4.28 19.41 1.93
N VAL A 229 -5.35 19.71 1.19
CA VAL A 229 -6.73 19.66 1.72
C VAL A 229 -7.12 18.23 2.13
N LEU A 230 -6.67 17.22 1.38
CA LEU A 230 -6.80 15.81 1.75
C LEU A 230 -5.95 15.42 2.98
N GLY A 231 -5.09 16.32 3.46
CA GLY A 231 -4.22 16.11 4.61
C GLY A 231 -3.00 15.25 4.29
N LEU A 232 -2.61 15.11 3.02
CA LEU A 232 -1.44 14.35 2.59
C LEU A 232 -0.16 15.19 2.58
N LEU A 233 -0.29 16.47 2.23
CA LEU A 233 0.81 17.42 2.19
C LEU A 233 0.66 18.53 3.22
N SER A 234 1.78 19.17 3.56
CA SER A 234 1.88 20.34 4.41
C SER A 234 2.80 21.39 3.78
N GLY A 235 2.46 22.67 3.95
CA GLY A 235 3.30 23.80 3.53
C GLY A 235 3.08 24.30 2.09
N VAL A 236 2.08 23.79 1.36
CA VAL A 236 1.80 24.19 -0.04
C VAL A 236 1.35 25.64 -0.16
N GLY A 237 0.56 26.14 0.81
CA GLY A 237 0.11 27.53 0.84
C GLY A 237 1.10 28.54 1.43
N GLY A 238 2.30 28.11 1.81
CA GLY A 238 3.35 28.95 2.38
C GLY A 238 4.64 28.90 1.56
N LEU A 239 5.77 29.22 2.19
CA LEU A 239 7.09 29.15 1.56
C LEU A 239 7.64 27.71 1.42
N GLY A 240 6.81 26.70 1.69
CA GLY A 240 7.25 25.32 1.90
C GLY A 240 7.97 25.14 3.23
N MET A 241 8.46 23.92 3.47
CA MET A 241 9.32 23.58 4.60
C MET A 241 10.65 23.04 4.08
N GLY A 242 11.72 23.35 4.80
CA GLY A 242 13.09 22.98 4.45
C GLY A 242 13.73 22.09 5.49
N ARG A 243 14.45 21.05 5.05
CA ARG A 243 15.41 20.33 5.89
C ARG A 243 16.82 20.65 5.44
N ARG A 244 17.64 21.09 6.40
CA ARG A 244 19.06 21.35 6.19
C ARG A 244 19.87 20.14 6.59
N TYR A 245 20.70 19.66 5.67
CA TYR A 245 21.68 18.61 5.89
C TYR A 245 23.07 19.24 5.88
N SER A 246 23.81 19.06 6.96
CA SER A 246 25.17 19.59 7.10
C SER A 246 26.16 18.43 7.23
N PRO A 247 27.48 18.65 7.01
CA PRO A 247 28.47 17.59 7.05
C PRO A 247 28.56 17.01 8.47
N GLY A 248 27.98 15.82 8.67
CA GLY A 248 28.11 15.06 9.91
C GLY A 248 29.43 14.28 9.97
N ALA A 249 29.63 13.48 11.03
CA ALA A 249 30.83 12.66 11.19
C ALA A 249 31.08 11.70 10.01
N GLN A 250 30.02 11.16 9.40
CA GLN A 250 30.10 10.27 8.24
C GLN A 250 30.28 11.01 6.90
N ARG A 251 30.09 12.35 6.87
CA ARG A 251 30.19 13.20 5.67
C ARG A 251 29.46 12.64 4.45
N GLU A 252 28.35 11.96 4.71
CA GLU A 252 27.51 11.34 3.70
C GLU A 252 26.06 11.46 4.15
N VAL A 253 25.16 11.72 3.19
CA VAL A 253 23.72 11.67 3.38
C VAL A 253 23.07 10.92 2.22
N GLU A 254 22.01 10.19 2.53
CA GLU A 254 21.16 9.51 1.57
C GLU A 254 19.85 10.28 1.39
N PHE A 255 19.37 10.33 0.15
CA PHE A 255 18.04 10.80 -0.20
C PHE A 255 17.30 9.69 -0.96
N ARG A 256 16.28 9.11 -0.34
CA ARG A 256 15.43 8.07 -0.93
C ARG A 256 14.43 8.67 -1.89
N VAL A 257 14.37 8.13 -3.10
CA VAL A 257 13.45 8.55 -4.15
C VAL A 257 12.90 7.31 -4.83
N CYS A 258 11.65 6.94 -4.56
CA CYS A 258 10.92 5.86 -5.25
C CYS A 258 11.78 4.63 -5.64
N GLY A 259 12.26 3.87 -4.65
CA GLY A 259 13.08 2.67 -4.88
C GLY A 259 14.54 2.92 -5.27
N HIS A 260 14.95 4.18 -5.38
CA HIS A 260 16.33 4.61 -5.57
C HIS A 260 16.84 5.37 -4.36
N VAL A 261 18.16 5.52 -4.27
CA VAL A 261 18.80 6.41 -3.31
C VAL A 261 19.83 7.27 -4.03
N VAL A 262 19.76 8.58 -3.80
CA VAL A 262 20.77 9.54 -4.22
C VAL A 262 21.68 9.79 -3.02
N VAL A 263 22.94 9.40 -3.17
CA VAL A 263 23.97 9.53 -2.14
C VAL A 263 24.75 10.80 -2.41
N VAL A 264 24.87 11.65 -1.39
CA VAL A 264 25.65 12.88 -1.41
C VAL A 264 26.80 12.73 -0.43
N ARG A 265 28.03 13.00 -0.89
CA ARG A 265 29.24 13.04 -0.07
C ARG A 265 29.85 14.43 -0.08
N TRP A 266 30.27 14.87 1.11
CA TRP A 266 31.06 16.08 1.27
C TRP A 266 32.54 15.75 1.15
N ALA A 267 33.30 16.58 0.44
CA ALA A 267 34.73 16.43 0.30
C ALA A 267 35.43 16.53 1.66
N ARG A 268 36.64 15.97 1.78
CA ARG A 268 37.37 15.98 3.05
C ARG A 268 37.69 17.39 3.57
N ASP A 269 37.85 18.32 2.65
CA ASP A 269 38.21 19.71 2.94
C ASP A 269 37.00 20.65 2.89
N SER A 270 35.77 20.12 2.73
CA SER A 270 34.54 20.90 2.78
C SER A 270 34.38 21.59 4.13
N LEU A 271 34.14 22.91 4.10
CA LEU A 271 33.85 23.73 5.27
C LEU A 271 32.56 23.25 5.96
N SER A 272 32.47 23.39 7.29
CA SER A 272 31.25 23.08 8.07
C SER A 272 30.03 23.91 7.66
N THR A 273 30.22 24.93 6.82
CA THR A 273 29.18 25.79 6.26
C THR A 273 28.53 25.25 4.98
N GLN A 274 29.08 24.21 4.34
CA GLN A 274 28.48 23.63 3.12
C GLN A 274 27.29 22.73 3.49
N SER A 275 26.06 23.19 3.26
CA SER A 275 24.84 22.44 3.57
C SER A 275 23.96 22.20 2.35
N VAL A 276 23.21 21.10 2.36
CA VAL A 276 22.16 20.80 1.38
C VAL A 276 20.81 21.12 2.00
N ASP A 277 20.04 21.99 1.37
CA ASP A 277 18.69 22.32 1.81
C ASP A 277 17.66 21.59 0.90
N LEU A 278 16.92 20.65 1.46
CA LEU A 278 15.77 20.01 0.81
C LEU A 278 14.51 20.82 1.14
N ASN A 279 14.16 21.74 0.26
CA ASN A 279 12.99 22.61 0.39
C ASN A 279 11.82 22.08 -0.44
N GLY A 280 10.62 22.06 0.14
CA GLY A 280 9.45 21.58 -0.58
C GLY A 280 8.20 21.47 0.27
N PHE A 281 7.29 20.62 -0.20
CA PHE A 281 6.03 20.32 0.47
C PHE A 281 6.15 18.98 1.19
N GLN A 282 6.01 18.97 2.51
CA GLN A 282 6.22 17.77 3.32
C GLN A 282 4.98 16.89 3.30
N LEU A 283 5.17 15.57 3.26
CA LEU A 283 4.14 14.61 3.55
C LEU A 283 3.74 14.71 5.03
N SER A 284 2.45 14.66 5.30
CA SER A 284 1.94 14.42 6.65
C SER A 284 2.23 12.97 7.07
N PRO A 285 2.01 12.59 8.34
CA PRO A 285 2.08 11.18 8.75
C PRO A 285 1.21 10.26 7.86
N LEU A 286 -0.01 10.70 7.54
CA LEU A 286 -0.91 10.00 6.61
C LEU A 286 -0.29 9.89 5.19
N GLY A 287 0.32 10.97 4.70
CA GLY A 287 0.99 10.98 3.40
C GLY A 287 2.18 10.01 3.34
N VAL A 288 2.99 9.95 4.40
CA VAL A 288 4.12 9.01 4.52
C VAL A 288 3.62 7.57 4.49
N GLU A 289 2.58 7.25 5.25
CA GLU A 289 2.00 5.90 5.26
C GLU A 289 1.47 5.52 3.87
N LEU A 290 0.67 6.38 3.24
CA LEU A 290 0.01 6.08 1.97
C LEU A 290 0.98 5.95 0.79
N ILE A 291 2.08 6.71 0.78
CA ILE A 291 3.02 6.64 -0.33
C ILE A 291 3.71 5.28 -0.44
N THR A 292 3.84 4.56 0.68
CA THR A 292 4.37 3.19 0.71
C THR A 292 3.43 2.18 0.02
N LEU A 293 2.14 2.50 -0.08
CA LEU A 293 1.14 1.69 -0.77
C LEU A 293 1.10 1.97 -2.28
N CYS A 294 1.75 3.03 -2.76
CA CYS A 294 1.79 3.33 -4.20
C CYS A 294 2.72 2.35 -4.94
N GLU A 295 2.20 1.65 -5.94
CA GLU A 295 3.00 0.91 -6.92
C GLU A 295 3.35 1.86 -8.07
N VAL A 296 4.43 2.62 -7.88
CA VAL A 296 4.88 3.59 -8.88
C VAL A 296 6.30 3.30 -9.32
N GLN A 297 6.55 3.54 -10.60
CA GLN A 297 7.89 3.50 -11.15
C GLN A 297 8.57 4.85 -10.93
N PRO A 298 9.87 4.86 -10.63
CA PRO A 298 10.63 6.09 -10.48
C PRO A 298 10.65 6.88 -11.79
N ASP A 299 10.51 8.21 -11.70
CA ASP A 299 10.72 9.09 -12.84
C ASP A 299 12.23 9.32 -13.03
N ALA A 300 12.80 8.70 -14.06
CA ALA A 300 14.23 8.77 -14.32
C ALA A 300 14.72 10.21 -14.56
N GLU A 301 13.95 11.02 -15.29
CA GLU A 301 14.30 12.43 -15.55
C GLU A 301 14.37 13.25 -14.25
N PHE A 302 13.45 12.98 -13.32
CA PHE A 302 13.47 13.61 -12.00
C PHE A 302 14.66 13.18 -11.16
N ILE A 303 14.98 11.88 -11.09
CA ILE A 303 16.13 11.39 -10.33
C ILE A 303 17.42 12.01 -10.85
N GLU A 304 17.62 12.03 -12.17
CA GLU A 304 18.79 12.67 -12.77
C GLU A 304 18.82 14.17 -12.49
N SER A 305 17.69 14.87 -12.70
CA SER A 305 17.62 16.30 -12.45
C SER A 305 17.89 16.65 -10.98
N PHE A 306 17.44 15.81 -10.04
CA PHE A 306 17.67 15.98 -8.62
C PHE A 306 19.14 15.74 -8.27
N ALA A 307 19.74 14.69 -8.81
CA ALA A 307 21.15 14.39 -8.58
C ALA A 307 22.08 15.46 -9.22
N ASP A 308 21.77 15.93 -10.43
CA ASP A 308 22.46 17.04 -11.10
C ASP A 308 22.36 18.34 -10.30
N HIS A 309 21.18 18.65 -9.75
CA HIS A 309 20.98 19.83 -8.91
C HIS A 309 21.92 19.81 -7.69
N LEU A 310 22.07 18.64 -7.05
CA LEU A 310 22.99 18.45 -5.93
C LEU A 310 24.46 18.52 -6.36
N ALA A 311 24.82 17.88 -7.48
CA ALA A 311 26.19 17.88 -8.00
C ALA A 311 26.68 19.30 -8.35
N ASN A 312 25.78 20.15 -8.86
CA ASN A 312 26.07 21.55 -9.16
C ASN A 312 26.36 22.40 -7.89
N GLN A 313 26.13 21.89 -6.69
CA GLN A 313 26.52 22.52 -5.42
C GLN A 313 27.95 22.12 -4.97
N HIS A 314 28.77 21.61 -5.90
CA HIS A 314 30.13 21.10 -5.66
C HIS A 314 30.16 19.96 -4.64
N LEU A 315 29.20 19.03 -4.76
CA LEU A 315 29.09 17.83 -3.94
C LEU A 315 29.39 16.60 -4.80
N GLU A 316 29.97 15.57 -4.20
CA GLU A 316 30.11 14.27 -4.84
C GLU A 316 28.78 13.54 -4.76
N VAL A 317 28.16 13.26 -5.91
CA VAL A 317 26.82 12.65 -5.97
C VAL A 317 26.87 11.32 -6.70
N SER A 318 26.14 10.34 -6.19
CA SER A 318 25.93 9.04 -6.85
C SER A 318 24.47 8.63 -6.77
N VAL A 319 23.95 8.03 -7.83
CA VAL A 319 22.61 7.43 -7.86
C VAL A 319 22.76 5.92 -7.76
N CYS A 320 22.07 5.28 -6.82
CA CYS A 320 22.03 3.84 -6.67
C CYS A 320 20.58 3.34 -6.68
N SER A 321 20.37 2.11 -7.10
CA SER A 321 19.09 1.41 -6.87
C SER A 321 19.10 0.74 -5.50
N LEU A 322 17.93 0.57 -4.89
CA LEU A 322 17.78 -0.17 -3.64
C LEU A 322 17.26 -1.57 -3.93
N GLU A 323 18.02 -2.58 -3.51
CA GLU A 323 17.59 -3.98 -3.53
C GLU A 323 17.52 -4.52 -2.11
N ARG A 324 16.56 -5.41 -1.83
CA ARG A 324 16.48 -6.08 -0.53
C ARG A 324 17.40 -7.29 -0.52
N GLY A 325 18.33 -7.32 0.43
CA GLY A 325 19.20 -8.47 0.67
C GLY A 325 18.47 -9.66 1.27
N PRO A 326 19.14 -10.82 1.39
CA PRO A 326 18.57 -12.04 1.99
C PRO A 326 18.16 -11.88 3.46
N ASP A 327 18.73 -10.87 4.13
CA ASP A 327 18.44 -10.43 5.50
C ASP A 327 17.25 -9.46 5.59
N GLY A 328 16.61 -9.16 4.46
CA GLY A 328 15.51 -8.20 4.33
C GLY A 328 15.90 -6.74 4.46
N ARG A 329 17.21 -6.45 4.62
CA ARG A 329 17.71 -5.08 4.68
C ARG A 329 17.89 -4.53 3.26
N ALA A 330 17.48 -3.29 3.05
CA ALA A 330 17.76 -2.58 1.80
C ALA A 330 19.27 -2.34 1.67
N ARG A 331 19.83 -2.65 0.51
CA ARG A 331 21.23 -2.46 0.15
C ARG A 331 21.30 -1.65 -1.14
N ARG A 332 22.32 -0.80 -1.24
CA ARG A 332 22.61 -0.03 -2.45
C ARG A 332 23.25 -0.95 -3.48
N VAL A 333 22.75 -0.91 -4.70
CA VAL A 333 23.30 -1.62 -5.86
C VAL A 333 23.36 -0.68 -7.06
N ASN A 334 24.12 -1.05 -8.09
CA ASN A 334 24.20 -0.31 -9.35
C ASN A 334 24.51 1.19 -9.17
N CYS A 335 25.39 1.52 -8.23
CA CYS A 335 25.75 2.90 -7.93
C CYS A 335 26.54 3.53 -9.09
N ARG A 336 26.02 4.63 -9.63
CA ARG A 336 26.64 5.42 -10.69
C ARG A 336 26.93 6.84 -10.20
N ALA A 337 28.18 7.29 -10.33
CA ALA A 337 28.55 8.66 -10.04
C ALA A 337 27.93 9.65 -11.05
N VAL A 338 27.48 10.80 -10.57
CA VAL A 338 26.97 11.89 -11.41
C VAL A 338 28.12 12.85 -11.69
N LYS A 339 28.47 13.03 -12.97
CA LYS A 339 29.54 13.93 -13.37
C LYS A 339 29.06 15.37 -13.27
N ASN A 340 29.81 16.21 -12.56
CA ASN A 340 29.51 17.63 -12.50
C ASN A 340 29.84 18.28 -13.87
N ARG A 341 28.86 18.95 -14.49
CA ARG A 341 29.03 19.58 -15.82
C ARG A 341 30.10 20.67 -15.83
N LEU A 342 30.42 21.28 -14.69
CA LEU A 342 31.52 22.25 -14.59
C LEU A 342 32.91 21.62 -14.66
N THR A 343 33.10 20.42 -14.10
CA THR A 343 34.36 19.66 -14.25
C THR A 343 34.59 19.23 -15.69
N GLU A 344 33.54 18.87 -16.45
CA GLU A 344 33.69 18.59 -17.89
C GLU A 344 34.07 19.83 -18.72
N LEU A 345 33.63 21.02 -18.32
CA LEU A 345 34.02 22.28 -18.99
C LEU A 345 35.43 22.74 -18.63
N LEU A 346 35.91 22.42 -17.42
CA LEU A 346 37.28 22.70 -16.99
C LEU A 346 38.27 21.69 -17.60
N ASP A 347 37.94 20.39 -17.61
CA ASP A 347 38.77 19.35 -18.25
C ASP A 347 38.91 19.61 -19.76
N ARG A 348 37.83 20.04 -20.43
CA ARG A 348 37.87 20.43 -21.86
C ARG A 348 38.70 21.69 -22.14
N ARG A 349 38.85 22.60 -21.18
CA ARG A 349 39.72 23.79 -21.32
C ARG A 349 41.19 23.51 -21.03
N SER A 350 41.50 22.49 -20.24
CA SER A 350 42.88 22.03 -20.03
C SER A 350 43.44 21.17 -21.17
N ASP A 351 42.57 20.67 -22.06
CA ASP A 351 42.95 19.93 -23.28
C ASP A 351 43.09 20.83 -24.53
N GLU A 352 42.76 22.13 -24.44
CA GLU A 352 43.06 23.09 -25.51
C GLU A 352 44.52 23.58 -25.38
N PRO A 353 45.38 23.38 -26.41
CA PRO A 353 46.74 23.89 -26.38
C PRO A 353 46.73 25.43 -26.32
N PRO A 354 47.71 26.07 -25.67
CA PRO A 354 47.77 27.51 -25.60
C PRO A 354 47.81 28.10 -27.02
N GLU A 355 46.86 29.00 -27.34
CA GLU A 355 46.91 29.81 -28.56
C GLU A 355 48.22 30.60 -28.55
N VAL A 356 49.08 30.33 -29.54
CA VAL A 356 50.35 31.03 -29.80
C VAL A 356 50.11 32.16 -30.78
#